data_AF-A0A7L0FZR8-F1
#
_entry.id   AF-A0A7L0FZR8-F1
#
_cell.length_a   1.000
_cell.length_b   1.000
_cell.length_c   1.000
_cell.angle_alpha   90.00
_cell.angle_beta   90.00
_cell.angle_gamma   90.00
#
_symmetry.space_group_name_H-M   'P 1'
#
loop_
_entity.id
_entity.type
_entity.pdbx_description
1 polymer ?
#
loop_
_entity_poly.entity_id
_entity_poly.type
_entity_poly.pdbx_seq_one_letter_code
_entity_poly.pdbx_strand_id
1 'polypeptide(L)'
;AVCPEEYCKNGGRCIIKDDIPLCQCGKEWKGNRCHISAEPLQSPTSSLLQNDIWIGLGIGFLLIKITAAALYFLSKKKVPGM
;
A
#
# COMPACT_ATOMS: atom_id res chain seq x y z
N ALA A 1 32.09 -28.59 -12.11
CA ALA A 1 31.35 -28.27 -10.87
C ALA A 1 29.99 -28.96 -10.86
N VAL A 2 29.28 -28.96 -9.73
CA VAL A 2 27.93 -29.56 -9.59
C VAL A 2 27.00 -28.54 -8.94
N CYS A 3 25.72 -28.51 -9.34
CA CYS A 3 24.68 -27.77 -8.65
C CYS A 3 24.33 -28.47 -7.34
N PRO A 4 24.60 -27.88 -6.16
CA PRO A 4 24.17 -28.47 -4.91
C PRO A 4 22.65 -28.56 -4.85
N GLU A 5 22.13 -29.60 -4.20
CA GLU A 5 20.70 -29.70 -3.95
C GLU A 5 20.21 -28.46 -3.21
N GLU A 6 19.01 -27.99 -3.56
CA GLU A 6 18.36 -26.87 -2.88
C GLU A 6 19.15 -25.54 -2.90
N TYR A 7 20.18 -25.42 -3.76
CA TYR A 7 20.98 -24.19 -3.90
C TYR A 7 20.16 -23.02 -4.45
N CYS A 8 19.32 -23.29 -5.46
CA CYS A 8 18.37 -22.33 -6.01
C CYS A 8 17.01 -22.53 -5.35
N LYS A 9 16.50 -21.50 -4.68
CA LYS A 9 15.21 -21.53 -4.00
C LYS A 9 14.07 -21.15 -4.93
N ASN A 10 12.84 -21.41 -4.48
CA ASN A 10 11.61 -20.92 -5.10
C ASN A 10 11.49 -21.25 -6.60
N GLY A 11 11.88 -22.47 -6.99
CA GLY A 11 11.79 -22.92 -8.40
C GLY A 11 12.84 -22.31 -9.32
N GLY A 12 13.90 -21.68 -8.78
CA GLY A 12 15.02 -21.20 -9.57
C GLY A 12 15.76 -22.33 -10.30
N ARG A 13 16.15 -22.09 -11.55
CA ARG A 13 16.92 -23.06 -12.35
C ARG A 13 18.41 -22.90 -12.09
N CYS A 14 19.08 -23.98 -11.70
CA CYS A 14 20.53 -23.96 -11.54
C CYS A 14 21.21 -24.14 -12.90
N ILE A 15 22.21 -23.30 -13.18
CA ILE A 15 23.09 -23.37 -14.34
C ILE A 15 24.55 -23.29 -13.88
N ILE A 16 25.45 -23.99 -14.55
CA ILE A 16 26.88 -23.97 -14.23
C ILE A 16 27.58 -23.12 -15.29
N LYS A 17 28.32 -22.11 -14.83
CA LYS A 17 29.12 -21.24 -15.69
C LYS A 17 30.51 -21.08 -15.07
N ASP A 18 31.55 -21.40 -15.84
CA ASP A 18 32.95 -21.31 -15.38
C ASP A 18 33.20 -22.06 -14.06
N ASP A 19 32.64 -23.27 -13.94
CA ASP A 19 32.64 -24.08 -12.71
C ASP A 19 31.95 -23.44 -11.48
N ILE A 20 31.14 -22.40 -11.68
CA ILE A 20 30.37 -21.74 -10.62
C ILE A 20 28.87 -22.01 -10.81
N PRO A 21 28.14 -22.48 -9.77
CA PRO A 21 26.69 -22.63 -9.83
C PRO A 21 26.00 -21.25 -9.68
N LEU A 22 25.14 -20.93 -10.65
CA LEU A 22 24.33 -19.72 -10.70
C LEU A 22 22.86 -20.08 -10.78
N CYS A 23 22.00 -19.22 -10.22
CA CYS A 23 20.56 -19.42 -10.24
C CYS A 23 19.88 -18.44 -11.20
N GLN A 24 19.08 -18.98 -12.11
CA GLN A 24 18.16 -18.21 -12.94
C GLN A 24 16.79 -18.16 -12.24
N CYS A 25 16.45 -16.98 -11.73
CA CYS A 25 15.23 -16.76 -10.94
C CYS A 25 14.01 -16.44 -11.81
N GLY A 26 12.81 -16.81 -11.31
CA GLY A 26 11.54 -16.34 -11.88
C GLY A 26 11.28 -14.87 -11.58
N LYS A 27 10.25 -14.28 -12.22
CA LYS A 27 9.93 -12.85 -12.11
C LYS A 27 9.70 -12.39 -10.66
N GLU A 28 9.12 -13.26 -9.84
CA GLU A 28 8.79 -13.00 -8.44
C GLU A 28 9.97 -13.18 -7.47
N TRP A 29 11.17 -13.55 -7.94
CA TRP A 29 12.30 -13.86 -7.07
C TRP A 29 13.61 -13.23 -7.56
N LYS A 30 14.45 -12.82 -6.60
CA LYS A 30 15.73 -12.15 -6.80
C LYS A 30 16.80 -12.72 -5.85
N GLY A 31 18.03 -12.25 -6.03
CA GLY A 31 19.21 -12.67 -5.28
C GLY A 31 19.95 -13.83 -5.94
N ASN A 32 21.19 -14.08 -5.51
CA ASN A 32 22.06 -15.12 -6.05
C ASN A 32 21.48 -16.55 -6.00
N ARG A 33 20.54 -16.78 -5.07
CA ARG A 33 19.87 -18.07 -4.83
C ARG A 33 18.35 -17.99 -4.97
N CYS A 34 17.81 -16.91 -5.54
CA CYS A 34 16.36 -16.69 -5.66
C CYS A 34 15.61 -16.70 -4.30
N HIS A 35 16.27 -16.25 -3.23
CA HIS A 35 15.72 -16.25 -1.86
C HIS A 35 15.00 -14.95 -1.48
N ILE A 36 15.09 -13.92 -2.32
CA ILE A 36 14.51 -12.59 -2.07
C ILE A 36 13.23 -12.49 -2.89
N SER A 37 12.09 -12.22 -2.26
CA SER A 37 10.87 -11.94 -3.02
C SER A 37 11.05 -10.63 -3.80
N ALA A 38 10.71 -10.67 -5.09
CA ALA A 38 10.72 -9.52 -5.97
C ALA A 38 9.44 -8.70 -5.86
N GLU A 39 8.76 -8.74 -4.69
CA GLU A 39 7.62 -7.89 -4.35
C GLU A 39 7.79 -6.56 -5.08
N PRO A 40 6.87 -6.20 -6.00
CA PRO A 40 6.80 -4.83 -6.45
C PRO A 40 6.70 -4.01 -5.17
N LEU A 41 7.59 -3.01 -5.00
CA LEU A 41 7.52 -2.06 -3.90
C LEU A 41 6.04 -1.80 -3.64
N GLN A 42 5.50 -2.36 -2.55
CA GLN A 42 4.08 -2.21 -2.24
C GLN A 42 3.87 -0.72 -2.25
N SER A 43 3.08 -0.27 -3.22
CA SER A 43 3.05 1.14 -3.53
C SER A 43 2.57 1.84 -2.25
N PRO A 44 3.32 2.80 -1.70
CA PRO A 44 2.87 3.58 -0.54
C PRO A 44 1.54 4.30 -0.82
N THR A 45 1.13 4.34 -2.10
CA THR A 45 -0.15 4.81 -2.61
C THR A 45 -1.37 4.10 -2.00
N SER A 46 -1.29 2.82 -1.62
CA SER A 46 -2.46 2.12 -1.03
C SER A 46 -2.80 2.66 0.36
N SER A 47 -1.80 2.89 1.21
CA SER A 47 -1.97 3.48 2.55
C SER A 47 -2.30 4.98 2.51
N LEU A 48 -1.76 5.72 1.54
CA LEU A 48 -2.03 7.16 1.41
C LEU A 48 -3.46 7.43 0.92
N LEU A 49 -3.93 6.67 -0.07
CA LEU A 49 -5.28 6.85 -0.64
C LEU A 49 -6.40 6.40 0.31
N GLN A 50 -6.14 5.41 1.17
CA GLN A 50 -7.11 4.96 2.18
C GLN A 50 -7.39 6.05 3.24
N ASN A 51 -6.37 6.86 3.58
CA ASN A 51 -6.47 7.87 4.63
C ASN A 51 -7.17 9.14 4.15
N ASP A 52 -6.99 9.53 2.88
CA ASP A 52 -7.63 10.71 2.29
C ASP A 52 -9.16 10.63 2.30
N ILE A 53 -9.73 9.44 2.06
CA ILE A 53 -11.19 9.25 2.02
C ILE A 53 -11.82 9.44 3.40
N TRP A 54 -11.19 8.91 4.46
CA TRP A 54 -11.69 9.03 5.84
C TRP A 54 -11.59 10.47 6.37
N ILE A 55 -10.50 11.18 6.04
CA ILE A 55 -10.31 12.59 6.41
C ILE A 55 -11.38 13.45 5.72
N GLY A 56 -11.64 13.22 4.43
CA GLY A 56 -12.65 13.95 3.66
C GLY A 56 -14.07 13.80 4.24
N LEU A 57 -14.49 12.58 4.60
CA LEU A 57 -15.80 12.35 5.22
C LEU A 57 -15.91 13.05 6.58
N GLY A 58 -14.87 12.95 7.43
CA GLY A 58 -14.87 13.58 8.75
C GLY A 58 -15.02 15.11 8.70
N ILE A 59 -14.26 15.78 7.82
CA ILE A 59 -14.34 17.23 7.63
C ILE A 59 -15.71 17.62 7.07
N GLY A 60 -16.23 16.88 6.09
CA GLY A 60 -17.55 17.10 5.51
C GLY A 60 -18.67 17.07 6.56
N PHE A 61 -18.70 16.03 7.40
CA PHE A 61 -19.68 15.92 8.48
C PHE A 61 -19.56 17.07 9.50
N LEU A 62 -18.34 17.48 9.86
CA LEU A 62 -18.11 18.59 10.78
C LEU A 62 -18.65 19.92 10.23
N LEU A 63 -18.37 20.23 8.96
CA LEU A 63 -18.84 21.44 8.29
C LEU A 63 -20.38 21.47 8.16
N ILE A 64 -21.01 20.33 7.86
CA ILE A 64 -22.48 20.23 7.81
C ILE A 64 -23.09 20.55 9.17
N LYS A 65 -22.51 20.03 10.27
CA LYS A 65 -23.02 20.29 11.62
C LYS A 65 -22.85 21.74 12.05
N ILE A 66 -21.70 22.36 11.75
CA ILE A 66 -21.47 23.79 12.03
C ILE A 66 -22.47 24.65 11.25
N THR A 67 -22.68 24.34 9.97
CA THR A 67 -23.63 25.08 9.12
C THR A 67 -25.06 24.92 9.64
N ALA A 68 -25.48 23.70 9.99
CA ALA A 68 -26.80 23.45 10.56
C ALA A 68 -27.02 24.15 11.90
N ALA A 69 -26.01 24.14 12.79
CA ALA A 69 -26.07 24.84 14.06
C ALA A 69 -26.16 26.36 13.86
N ALA A 70 -25.33 26.94 12.98
CA ALA A 70 -25.38 28.36 12.65
C ALA A 70 -26.75 28.75 12.07
N LEU A 71 -27.27 27.98 11.10
CA LEU A 71 -28.61 28.21 10.54
C LEU A 71 -29.71 28.07 11.60
N TYR A 72 -29.60 27.11 12.50
CA TYR A 72 -30.52 26.94 13.61
C TYR A 72 -30.51 28.16 14.54
N PHE A 73 -29.32 28.63 14.95
CA PHE A 73 -29.17 29.81 15.79
C PHE A 73 -29.64 31.09 15.09
N LEU A 74 -29.37 31.24 13.80
CA LEU A 74 -29.86 32.38 13.00
C LEU A 74 -31.38 32.34 12.86
N SER A 75 -31.97 31.16 12.63
CA SER A 75 -33.42 30.97 12.59
C SER A 75 -34.04 31.28 13.96
N LYS A 76 -33.39 30.86 15.06
CA LYS A 76 -33.81 31.19 16.43
C LYS A 76 -33.65 32.68 16.75
N LYS A 77 -32.63 33.36 16.22
CA LYS A 77 -32.45 34.82 16.34
C LYS A 77 -33.41 35.62 15.47
N LYS A 78 -34.01 35.00 14.44
CA LYS A 78 -35.05 35.64 13.62
C LYS A 78 -36.45 35.51 14.23
N VAL A 79 -36.63 34.63 15.21
CA VAL A 79 -37.90 34.35 15.92
C VAL A 79 -38.09 35.09 17.29
N PRO A 80 -37.20 35.93 17.85
CA PRO A 80 -37.50 36.78 19.00
C PRO A 80 -37.63 38.25 18.55
N GLY A 81 -38.82 38.62 18.09
CA GLY A 81 -39.10 39.98 17.64
C GLY A 81 -40.49 40.11 17.02
N MET A 82 -41.52 39.82 17.81
CA MET A 82 -42.84 40.42 17.67
C MET A 82 -42.94 41.53 18.71
#